data_AF-A0A661V4D6-F1
#
_entry.id   AF-A0A661V4D6-F1
#
_cell.length_a   1.000
_cell.length_b   1.000
_cell.length_c   1.000
_cell.angle_alpha   90.00
_cell.angle_beta   90.00
_cell.angle_gamma   90.00
#
_symmetry.space_group_name_H-M   'P 1'
#
loop_
_entity.id
_entity.type
_entity.pdbx_description
1 polymer ?
#
loop_
_entity_poly.entity_id
_entity_poly.type
_entity_poly.pdbx_seq_one_letter_code
_entity_poly.pdbx_strand_id
1 'polypeptide(L)'
;MQIVILLVAMVLVGLLMGAIASLIWKENKPLGAAGDYIVAIVSAVAIGLIDWYVIPAMGFSNTMKYLGVAMEPALGALIVLWIVRKVKR
;
A
#
# COMPACT_ATOMS: atom_id res chain seq x y z
N MET A 1 15.80 6.53 -12.55
CA MET A 1 14.67 6.10 -13.43
C MET A 1 13.85 4.98 -12.80
N GLN A 2 14.44 3.86 -12.38
CA GLN A 2 13.70 2.73 -11.77
C GLN A 2 12.95 3.09 -10.48
N ILE A 3 13.56 3.87 -9.58
CA ILE A 3 12.91 4.29 -8.33
C ILE A 3 11.70 5.21 -8.57
N VAL A 4 11.74 6.02 -9.62
CA VAL A 4 10.63 6.92 -9.97
C VAL A 4 9.45 6.09 -10.49
N ILE A 5 9.72 5.08 -11.33
CA ILE A 5 8.71 4.13 -11.81
C ILE A 5 8.07 3.38 -10.64
N LEU A 6 8.88 2.93 -9.68
CA LEU A 6 8.39 2.31 -8.45
C LEU A 6 7.44 3.26 -7.69
N LEU A 7 7.86 4.49 -7.42
CA LEU A 7 7.04 5.45 -6.69
C LEU A 7 5.71 5.74 -7.39
N VAL A 8 5.74 5.92 -8.71
CA VAL A 8 4.51 6.11 -9.51
C VAL A 8 3.62 4.87 -9.40
N ALA A 9 4.17 3.67 -9.52
CA ALA A 9 3.42 2.43 -9.35
C ALA A 9 2.80 2.33 -7.95
N MET A 10 3.53 2.67 -6.89
CA MET A 10 3.04 2.62 -5.51
C MET A 10 1.93 3.64 -5.25
N VAL A 11 2.02 4.83 -5.83
CA VAL A 11 0.93 5.83 -5.76
C VAL A 11 -0.31 5.30 -6.46
N LEU A 12 -0.18 4.69 -7.64
CA LEU A 12 -1.32 4.09 -8.36
C LEU A 12 -1.94 2.93 -7.57
N VAL A 13 -1.11 2.03 -7.01
CA VAL A 13 -1.58 0.94 -6.14
C VAL A 13 -2.29 1.50 -4.90
N GLY A 14 -1.72 2.50 -4.25
CA GLY A 14 -2.32 3.16 -3.09
C GLY A 14 -3.66 3.82 -3.42
N LEU A 15 -3.79 4.48 -4.57
CA LEU A 15 -5.05 5.04 -5.05
C LEU A 15 -6.10 3.94 -5.29
N LEU A 16 -5.72 2.85 -5.95
CA LEU A 16 -6.60 1.71 -6.18
C LEU A 16 -7.06 1.07 -4.87
N MET A 17 -6.13 0.83 -3.93
CA MET A 17 -6.47 0.22 -2.65
C MET A 17 -7.26 1.17 -1.76
N GLY A 18 -7.01 2.47 -1.81
CA GLY A 18 -7.83 3.48 -1.14
C GLY A 18 -9.27 3.45 -1.64
N ALA A 19 -9.48 3.36 -2.96
CA ALA A 19 -10.81 3.22 -3.56
C ALA A 19 -11.49 1.92 -3.12
N ILE A 20 -10.78 0.78 -3.21
CA ILE A 20 -11.28 -0.53 -2.80
C ILE A 20 -11.64 -0.54 -1.31
N ALA A 21 -10.78 -0.02 -0.43
CA ALA A 21 -11.07 0.08 1.00
C ALA A 21 -12.31 0.94 1.27
N SER A 22 -12.45 2.05 0.56
CA SER A 22 -13.64 2.91 0.65
C SER A 22 -14.92 2.24 0.13
N LEU A 23 -14.81 1.20 -0.71
CA LEU A 23 -15.92 0.37 -1.17
C LEU A 23 -16.23 -0.80 -0.22
N ILE A 24 -15.20 -1.44 0.36
CA ILE A 24 -15.35 -2.53 1.33
C ILE A 24 -15.96 -2.00 2.63
N TRP A 25 -15.45 -0.88 3.15
CA TRP A 25 -15.87 -0.30 4.42
C TRP A 25 -16.65 1.00 4.22
N LYS A 26 -17.71 0.96 3.40
CA LYS A 26 -18.53 2.15 3.08
C LYS A 26 -19.08 2.85 4.32
N GLU A 27 -19.55 2.08 5.31
CA GLU A 27 -20.20 2.60 6.52
C GLU A 27 -19.23 3.07 7.61
N ASN A 28 -17.94 2.70 7.51
CA ASN A 28 -16.95 2.99 8.55
C ASN A 28 -15.73 3.71 7.93
N LYS A 29 -15.89 5.03 7.74
CA LYS A 29 -14.86 5.93 7.20
C LYS A 29 -14.46 6.98 8.24
N PRO A 30 -13.65 6.62 9.24
CA PRO A 30 -13.30 7.52 10.35
C PRO A 30 -12.48 8.74 9.91
N LEU A 31 -11.89 8.70 8.72
CA LEU A 31 -11.14 9.81 8.12
C LEU A 31 -11.79 10.32 6.81
N GLY A 32 -13.01 9.86 6.49
CA GLY A 32 -13.64 10.08 5.20
C GLY A 32 -12.92 9.37 4.03
N ALA A 33 -13.47 9.52 2.82
CA ALA A 33 -12.90 8.88 1.63
C ALA A 33 -11.52 9.45 1.27
N ALA A 34 -11.32 10.77 1.39
CA ALA A 34 -10.02 11.41 1.12
C ALA A 34 -8.92 10.89 2.08
N GLY A 35 -9.24 10.68 3.35
CA GLY A 35 -8.32 10.11 4.32
C GLY A 35 -7.92 8.67 3.99
N ASP A 36 -8.85 7.85 3.48
CA ASP A 36 -8.54 6.50 3.03
C ASP A 36 -7.51 6.50 1.89
N TYR A 37 -7.64 7.40 0.91
CA TYR A 37 -6.67 7.52 -0.18
C TYR A 37 -5.28 7.91 0.33
N ILE A 38 -5.21 8.91 1.21
CA ILE A 38 -3.93 9.39 1.76
C ILE A 38 -3.24 8.28 2.53
N VAL A 39 -3.96 7.61 3.44
CA VAL A 39 -3.41 6.50 4.24
C VAL A 39 -2.98 5.35 3.34
N ALA A 40 -3.77 5.00 2.32
CA ALA A 40 -3.44 3.94 1.38
C ALA A 40 -2.17 4.25 0.57
N ILE A 41 -2.05 5.47 0.04
CA ILE A 41 -0.86 5.93 -0.70
C ILE A 41 0.38 5.90 0.18
N VAL A 42 0.32 6.50 1.36
CA VAL A 42 1.48 6.55 2.27
C VAL A 42 1.91 5.15 2.67
N SER A 43 0.95 4.26 2.97
CA SER A 43 1.23 2.87 3.33
C SER A 43 1.84 2.09 2.17
N ALA A 44 1.28 2.19 0.97
CA ALA A 44 1.79 1.50 -0.22
C ALA A 44 3.19 1.98 -0.58
N VAL A 45 3.45 3.29 -0.52
CA VAL A 45 4.79 3.86 -0.77
C VAL A 45 5.78 3.38 0.28
N ALA A 46 5.42 3.42 1.57
CA ALA A 46 6.31 2.99 2.64
C ALA A 46 6.69 1.50 2.50
N ILE A 47 5.69 0.63 2.30
CA ILE A 47 5.91 -0.81 2.16
C ILE A 47 6.68 -1.13 0.88
N GLY A 48 6.29 -0.54 -0.26
CA GLY A 48 6.98 -0.78 -1.53
C GLY A 48 8.43 -0.31 -1.52
N LEU A 49 8.75 0.75 -0.78
CA LEU A 49 10.14 1.15 -0.55
C LEU A 49 10.88 0.16 0.34
N ILE A 50 10.27 -0.32 1.42
CA ILE A 50 10.86 -1.36 2.28
C ILE A 50 11.18 -2.60 1.44
N ASP A 51 10.22 -3.12 0.68
CA ASP A 51 10.38 -4.32 -0.12
C ASP A 51 11.45 -4.16 -1.20
N TRP A 52 11.54 -2.97 -1.80
CA TRP A 52 12.55 -2.66 -2.81
C TRP A 52 13.99 -2.82 -2.30
N TYR A 53 14.23 -2.57 -1.02
CA TYR A 53 15.57 -2.70 -0.40
C TYR A 53 15.73 -4.01 0.38
N VAL A 54 14.69 -4.47 1.08
CA VAL A 54 14.75 -5.62 1.99
C VAL A 54 14.73 -6.94 1.22
N ILE A 55 13.90 -7.08 0.17
CA ILE A 55 13.82 -8.34 -0.60
C ILE A 55 15.17 -8.69 -1.25
N PRO A 56 15.89 -7.77 -1.92
CA PRO A 56 17.23 -8.05 -2.41
C PRO A 56 18.24 -8.36 -1.30
N ALA A 57 18.15 -7.67 -0.17
CA ALA A 57 19.05 -7.89 0.97
C ALA A 57 18.88 -9.29 1.60
N MET A 58 17.69 -9.89 1.49
CA MET A 58 17.42 -11.26 1.91
C MET A 58 17.93 -12.34 0.94
N GLY A 59 18.54 -11.95 -0.20
CA GLY A 59 19.08 -12.90 -1.19
C GLY A 59 18.03 -13.51 -2.12
N PHE A 60 16.83 -12.94 -2.18
CA PHE A 60 15.77 -13.40 -3.08
C PHE A 60 16.04 -13.03 -4.54
N SER A 61 15.45 -13.81 -5.46
CA SER A 61 15.57 -13.58 -6.89
C SER A 61 14.84 -12.31 -7.34
N ASN A 62 15.24 -11.75 -8.50
CA ASN A 62 14.59 -10.58 -9.09
C ASN A 62 13.09 -10.80 -9.35
N THR A 63 12.69 -12.03 -9.70
CA THR A 63 11.28 -12.39 -9.90
C THR A 63 10.49 -12.25 -8.59
N MET A 64 11.05 -12.75 -7.49
CA MET A 64 10.40 -12.66 -6.17
C MET A 64 10.35 -11.22 -5.67
N LYS A 65 11.38 -10.41 -5.96
CA LYS A 65 11.38 -8.96 -5.70
C LYS A 65 10.18 -8.28 -6.36
N TYR A 66 9.97 -8.50 -7.66
CA TYR A 66 8.87 -7.83 -8.37
C TYR A 66 7.49 -8.30 -7.90
N LEU A 67 7.35 -9.57 -7.51
CA LEU A 67 6.12 -10.10 -6.93
C LEU A 67 5.80 -9.49 -5.56
N GLY A 68 6.78 -9.47 -4.64
CA GLY A 68 6.62 -8.88 -3.31
C GLY A 68 6.24 -7.40 -3.40
N VAL A 69 7.03 -6.63 -4.14
CA VAL A 69 6.79 -5.20 -4.39
C VAL A 69 5.42 -4.92 -5.06
N ALA A 70 4.84 -5.86 -5.79
CA ALA A 70 3.52 -5.66 -6.39
C ALA A 70 2.37 -5.98 -5.42
N MET A 71 2.53 -7.02 -4.58
CA MET A 71 1.43 -7.56 -3.77
C MET A 71 1.44 -7.05 -2.33
N GLU A 72 2.61 -6.97 -1.69
CA GLU A 72 2.75 -6.58 -0.30
C GLU A 72 2.28 -5.14 -0.04
N PRO A 73 2.59 -4.15 -0.90
CA PRO A 73 2.10 -2.79 -0.71
C PRO A 73 0.57 -2.68 -0.80
N ALA A 74 -0.05 -3.47 -1.67
CA ALA A 74 -1.49 -3.46 -1.85
C ALA A 74 -2.21 -4.03 -0.61
N LEU A 75 -1.78 -5.22 -0.17
CA LEU A 75 -2.33 -5.87 1.02
C LEU A 75 -2.03 -5.07 2.29
N GLY A 76 -0.81 -4.56 2.41
CA GLY A 76 -0.37 -3.73 3.53
C GLY A 76 -1.17 -2.44 3.64
N ALA A 77 -1.46 -1.75 2.54
CA ALA A 77 -2.34 -0.58 2.54
C ALA A 77 -3.74 -0.90 3.06
N LEU A 78 -4.34 -2.02 2.65
CA LEU A 78 -5.65 -2.46 3.15
C LEU A 78 -5.60 -2.82 4.64
N ILE A 79 -4.53 -3.48 5.10
CA ILE A 79 -4.32 -3.82 6.52
C ILE A 79 -4.21 -2.55 7.36
N VAL A 80 -3.40 -1.57 6.95
CA VAL A 80 -3.25 -0.30 7.68
C VAL A 80 -4.59 0.42 7.77
N LEU A 81 -5.34 0.51 6.66
CA LEU A 81 -6.67 1.10 6.64
C LEU A 81 -7.67 0.38 7.57
N TRP A 82 -7.57 -0.94 7.67
CA TRP A 82 -8.35 -1.73 8.61
C TRP A 82 -7.96 -1.45 10.08
N ILE A 83 -6.66 -1.35 10.39
CA ILE A 83 -6.17 -0.99 11.73
C ILE A 83 -6.68 0.40 12.12
N VAL A 84 -6.54 1.40 11.26
CA VAL A 84 -7.02 2.78 11.50
C VAL A 84 -8.51 2.78 11.87
N ARG A 85 -9.32 1.97 11.19
CA ARG A 85 -10.74 1.81 11.49
C ARG A 85 -11.01 1.11 12.81
N LYS A 86 -10.18 0.12 13.16
CA LYS A 86 -10.34 -0.62 14.40
C LYS A 86 -9.99 0.24 15.62
N VAL A 87 -8.99 1.13 15.49
CA VAL A 87 -8.54 2.02 16.56
C VAL A 87 -9.45 3.23 16.75
N LYS A 88 -10.04 3.76 15.67
CA LYS A 88 -10.94 4.93 15.74
C LYS A 88 -12.42 4.58 15.99
N ARG A 89 -12.75 3.31 16.14
CA ARG A 89 -14.11 2.84 16.48
C ARG A 89 -14.26 2.75 17.98
#